data_AF-A0A349HJJ1-F1
#
_entry.id   AF-A0A349HJJ1-F1
#
_cell.length_a   1.000
_cell.length_b   1.000
_cell.length_c   1.000
_cell.angle_alpha   90.00
_cell.angle_beta   90.00
_cell.angle_gamma   90.00
#
_symmetry.space_group_name_H-M   'P 1'
#
loop_
_entity.id
_entity.type
_entity.pdbx_description
1 polymer ?
#
loop_
_entity_poly.entity_id
_entity_poly.type
_entity_poly.pdbx_seq_one_letter_code
_entity_poly.pdbx_strand_id
1 'polypeptide(L)' 'MSTDSLVKIKNLVKHFDISGGLLDQLQMENGRITRKQTVVKAVNNVSFEIQKGETLSVVGESGCGKST' A
#
# COMPACT_ATOMS: atom_id res chain seq x y z
N MET A 1 -20.18 -26.79 8.40
CA MET A 1 -19.17 -27.03 7.35
C MET A 1 -18.08 -26.00 7.57
N SER A 2 -16.88 -26.43 7.95
CA SER A 2 -15.75 -25.50 8.14
C SER A 2 -15.23 -25.13 6.76
N THR A 3 -15.40 -23.87 6.35
CA THR A 3 -14.76 -23.33 5.15
C THR A 3 -13.25 -23.34 5.41
N ASP A 4 -12.54 -24.25 4.73
CA ASP A 4 -11.09 -24.43 4.85
C ASP A 4 -10.38 -23.30 4.08
N SER A 5 -10.43 -22.11 4.69
CA SER A 5 -9.79 -20.90 4.20
C SER A 5 -8.28 -21.13 4.16
N LEU A 6 -7.69 -21.03 2.96
CA LEU A 6 -6.25 -21.15 2.79
C LEU A 6 -5.55 -19.82 3.06
N VAL A 7 -6.14 -18.72 2.60
CA VAL A 7 -5.63 -17.36 2.81
C VAL A 7 -6.78 -16.46 3.21
N LYS A 8 -6.56 -15.63 4.24
CA LYS A 8 -7.53 -14.62 4.68
C LYS A 8 -6.81 -13.32 4.98
N ILE A 9 -7.12 -12.29 4.19
CA ILE A 9 -6.60 -10.94 4.35
C ILE A 9 -7.73 -10.01 4.75
N LYS A 10 -7.50 -9.17 5.75
CA LYS A 10 -8.45 -8.15 6.20
C LYS A 10 -7.76 -6.80 6.30
N ASN A 11 -8.42 -5.79 5.75
CA ASN A 11 -8.06 -4.38 5.86
C ASN A 11 -6.58 -4.10 5.56
N LEU A 12 -6.03 -4.76 4.54
CA LEU A 12 -4.64 -4.61 4.17
C LEU A 12 -4.37 -3.18 3.70
N VAL A 13 -3.37 -2.55 4.29
CA VAL A 13 -2.90 -1.22 3.94
C VAL A 13 -1.40 -1.27 3.74
N LYS A 14 -0.93 -0.70 2.64
CA LYS A 14 0.50 -0.51 2.37
C LYS A 14 0.75 0.87 1.80
N HIS A 15 1.39 1.70 2.60
CA HIS A 15 1.80 3.05 2.22
C HIS A 15 3.33 3.11 2.18
N PHE A 16 3.87 3.75 1.15
CA PHE A 16 5.31 3.95 0.97
C PHE A 16 5.63 5.43 1.13
N ASP A 17 6.58 5.73 2.00
CA ASP A 17 7.20 7.05 2.08
C ASP A 17 8.21 7.15 0.93
N ILE A 18 7.95 8.07 0.00
CA ILE A 18 8.80 8.35 -1.16
C ILE A 18 9.41 9.75 -1.09
N SER A 19 9.48 10.31 0.12
CA SER A 19 9.93 11.69 0.32
C SER A 19 11.43 11.89 0.13
N GLY A 20 12.20 10.84 -0.18
CA GLY A 20 13.66 10.91 -0.29
C GLY A 20 14.37 10.93 1.07
N GLY A 21 15.65 11.31 1.08
CA GLY A 21 16.45 11.42 2.29
C GLY A 21 16.08 12.64 3.14
N LEU A 22 16.71 12.79 4.31
CA LEU A 22 16.39 13.88 5.24
C LEU A 22 16.53 15.27 4.60
N LEU A 23 17.54 15.48 3.75
CA LEU A 23 17.76 16.76 3.06
C LEU A 23 16.70 17.04 1.98
N ASP A 24 16.23 16.02 1.27
CA ASP A 24 15.19 16.15 0.22
C ASP A 24 13.83 16.56 0.80
N GLN A 25 13.62 16.26 2.08
CA GLN A 25 12.39 16.54 2.80
C GLN A 25 12.34 17.96 3.37
N LEU A 26 13.48 18.66 3.49
CA LEU A 26 13.53 20.01 4.06
C LEU A 26 13.18 21.03 2.97
N GLN A 27 12.12 21.81 3.20
CA GLN A 27 11.70 22.90 2.32
C GLN A 27 11.60 24.20 3.12
N MET A 28 12.01 25.32 2.51
CA MET A 28 11.84 26.63 3.12
C MET A 28 10.54 27.26 2.63
N GLU A 29 9.62 27.54 3.54
CA GLU A 29 8.35 28.18 3.23
C GLU A 29 8.13 29.36 4.19
N ASN A 30 7.95 30.57 3.65
CA ASN A 30 7.75 31.81 4.41
C ASN A 30 8.79 32.05 5.52
N GLY A 31 10.07 31.76 5.24
CA GLY A 31 11.17 31.95 6.19
C GLY A 31 11.27 30.89 7.29
N ARG A 32 10.47 29.81 7.24
CA ARG A 32 10.53 28.67 8.17
C ARG A 32 10.98 27.41 7.43
N ILE A 33 11.78 26.59 8.09
CA ILE A 33 12.14 25.25 7.58
C ILE A 33 11.00 24.29 7.95
N THR A 34 10.38 23.68 6.95
CA THR A 34 9.33 22.68 7.11
C THR A 34 9.79 21.35 6.50
N ARG A 35 9.29 20.24 7.07
CA ARG A 35 9.56 18.89 6.55
C ARG A 35 8.37 18.45 5.72
N LYS A 36 8.55 18.30 4.41
CA LYS A 36 7.52 17.81 3.51
C LYS A 36 7.66 16.30 3.33
N GLN A 37 6.57 15.58 3.61
CA GLN A 37 6.49 14.16 3.34
C GLN A 37 5.53 13.88 2.17
N THR A 38 5.94 12.97 1.30
CA THR A 38 5.20 12.45 0.17
C THR A 38 4.99 10.96 0.38
N VAL A 39 3.73 10.56 0.52
CA VAL A 39 3.35 9.16 0.76
C VAL A 39 2.51 8.65 -0.41
N VAL A 40 2.90 7.50 -0.96
CA VAL A 40 2.11 6.76 -1.95
C VAL A 40 1.31 5.68 -1.27
N LYS A 41 0.00 5.66 -1.51
CA LYS A 41 -0.89 4.66 -0.96
C LYS A 41 -1.06 3.49 -1.94
N ALA A 42 -0.13 2.53 -1.91
CA ALA A 42 -0.10 1.41 -2.85
C ALA A 42 -1.23 0.40 -2.64
N VAL A 43 -1.62 0.12 -1.39
CA VAL A 43 -2.78 -0.71 -1.06
C VAL A 43 -3.61 0.00 -0.01
N ASN A 44 -4.93 0.10 -0.21
CA ASN A 44 -5.85 0.76 0.70
C ASN A 44 -7.03 -0.13 1.06
N ASN A 45 -7.03 -0.63 2.29
CA ASN A 45 -8.14 -1.34 2.92
C ASN A 45 -8.66 -2.53 2.10
N VAL A 46 -7.75 -3.37 1.60
CA VAL A 46 -8.12 -4.55 0.80
C VAL A 46 -8.39 -5.74 1.71
N SER A 47 -9.54 -6.40 1.51
CA SER A 47 -9.92 -7.62 2.22
C SER A 47 -10.37 -8.68 1.24
N PHE A 48 -9.83 -9.89 1.35
CA PHE A 48 -10.25 -11.04 0.54
C PHE A 48 -9.91 -12.35 1.24
N GLU A 49 -10.52 -13.42 0.76
CA GLU A 49 -10.32 -14.77 1.26
C GLU A 49 -10.17 -15.71 0.06
N ILE A 50 -9.26 -16.69 0.16
CA ILE A 50 -9.04 -17.72 -0.85
C ILE A 50 -9.27 -19.07 -0.15
N GLN A 51 -10.22 -19.84 -0.63
CA GLN A 51 -10.47 -21.20 -0.17
C GLN A 51 -9.47 -22.18 -0.79
N LYS A 52 -9.30 -23.33 -0.15
CA LYS A 52 -8.48 -24.40 -0.71
C LYS A 52 -9.02 -24.85 -2.09
N GLY A 53 -8.14 -24.84 -3.09
CA GLY A 53 -8.47 -25.20 -4.47
C GLY A 53 -8.96 -24.05 -5.34
N GLU A 54 -9.10 -22.83 -4.79
CA GLU A 54 -9.40 -21.64 -5.57
C GLU A 54 -8.13 -20.98 -6.14
N THR A 55 -8.27 -20.42 -7.34
CA THR A 55 -7.24 -19.59 -7.97
C THR A 55 -7.74 -18.15 -8.00
N LEU A 56 -7.00 -17.23 -7.38
CA LEU A 56 -7.26 -15.79 -7.42
C LEU A 56 -6.20 -15.09 -8.28
N SER A 57 -6.63 -14.21 -9.17
CA SER A 57 -5.75 -13.40 -10.02
C SER A 57 -5.97 -11.92 -9.75
N VAL A 58 -4.89 -11.15 -9.61
CA VAL A 58 -4.92 -9.70 -9.44
C VAL A 58 -4.54 -9.04 -10.76
N VAL A 59 -5.44 -8.23 -11.30
CA VAL A 59 -5.28 -7.55 -12.59
C VAL A 59 -5.48 -6.04 -12.46
N GLY A 60 -4.97 -5.27 -13.42
CA GLY A 60 -5.04 -3.81 -13.41
C GLY A 60 -3.86 -3.17 -14.14
N GLU A 61 -3.92 -1.85 -14.32
CA GLU A 61 -2.90 -1.04 -15.01
C GLU A 61 -1.53 -1.07 -14.29
N SER A 62 -0.47 -0.71 -15.01
CA SER A 62 0.86 -0.58 -14.40
C SER A 62 0.83 0.45 -13.26
N GLY A 63 1.41 0.09 -12.10
CA GLY A 63 1.44 0.96 -10.92
C GLY A 63 0.22 0.89 -9.99
N CYS A 64 -0.80 0.06 -10.25
CA CYS A 64 -2.00 0.00 -9.40
C CYS A 64 -1.84 -0.81 -8.08
N GLY A 65 -0.62 -1.27 -7.73
CA GLY A 65 -0.35 -1.94 -6.46
C GLY A 65 -0.42 -3.48 -6.46
N LYS A 66 -0.45 -4.15 -7.62
CA LYS A 66 -0.61 -5.64 -7.70
C LYS A 66 0.56 -6.44 -7.12
N SER A 67 1.79 -5.94 -7.28
CA SER A 67 3.02 -6.61 -6.84
C SER A 67 3.47 -6.20 -5.43
N THR A 68 2.65 -5.42 -4.73
CA THR A 68 2.91 -4.86 -3.40
C THR A 68 2.27 -5.73 -2.32
#